data_AF-A0A8T4DAW0-F1
#
_entry.id   AF-A0A8T4DAW0-F1
#
_cell.length_a   1.000
_cell.length_b   1.000
_cell.length_c   1.000
_cell.angle_alpha   90.00
_cell.angle_beta   90.00
_cell.angle_gamma   90.00
#
_symmetry.space_group_name_H-M   'P 1'
#
loop_
_entity.id
_entity.type
_entity.pdbx_description
1 polymer ?
#
loop_
_entity_poly.entity_id
_entity_poly.type
_entity_poly.pdbx_seq_one_letter_code
_entity_poly.pdbx_strand_id
1 'polypeptide(L)'
;MRKKALILLGCPELPIQTGIALYLASRLKDAGLEVSVAGTPTALQLLTVADPHGYYVDKQHLLDLDSCIKALVEKRIAIDLCAVVVHNDAGVSYLATVRHISGAKLVALVLGHDAEALAAEIDCECEKLVAKAVHNPQSAKQRIDALFEETERWAV
;
A
#
# COMPACT_ATOMS: atom_id res chain seq x y z
N MET A 1 -10.00 -14.28 13.71
CA MET A 1 -8.79 -13.43 13.66
C MET A 1 -9.10 -12.24 12.78
N ARG A 2 -8.54 -11.05 13.04
CA ARG A 2 -8.68 -9.91 12.12
C ARG A 2 -7.91 -10.21 10.83
N LYS A 3 -8.47 -9.83 9.68
CA LYS A 3 -7.77 -9.90 8.39
C LYS A 3 -6.57 -8.95 8.42
N LYS A 4 -5.48 -9.34 7.75
CA LYS A 4 -4.20 -8.61 7.74
C LYS A 4 -4.01 -7.90 6.40
N ALA A 5 -3.83 -6.60 6.46
CA ALA A 5 -3.49 -5.77 5.31
C ALA A 5 -2.03 -5.32 5.40
N LEU A 6 -1.34 -5.38 4.26
CA LEU A 6 0.00 -4.85 4.08
C LEU A 6 -0.04 -3.68 3.11
N ILE A 7 0.62 -2.57 3.45
CA ILE A 7 0.90 -1.48 2.52
C ILE A 7 2.40 -1.52 2.20
N LEU A 8 2.76 -1.59 0.92
CA LEU A 8 4.15 -1.53 0.46
C LEU A 8 4.49 -0.15 -0.10
N LEU A 9 5.56 0.44 0.42
CA LEU A 9 6.06 1.75 0.02
C LEU A 9 7.48 1.66 -0.56
N GLY A 10 7.61 2.10 -1.81
CA GLY A 10 8.91 2.35 -2.43
C GLY A 10 9.58 3.64 -1.93
N CYS A 11 10.51 4.16 -2.74
CA CYS A 11 11.18 5.45 -2.49
C CYS A 11 10.14 6.58 -2.32
N PRO A 12 10.23 7.46 -1.31
CA PRO A 12 9.23 8.51 -1.11
C PRO A 12 9.51 9.75 -1.98
N GLU A 13 9.47 9.60 -3.30
CA GLU A 13 9.75 10.70 -4.26
C GLU A 13 8.56 11.65 -4.41
N LEU A 14 7.34 11.11 -4.34
CA LEU A 14 6.12 11.90 -4.46
C LEU A 14 5.70 12.48 -3.10
N PRO A 15 5.50 13.81 -2.98
CA PRO A 15 5.06 14.43 -1.73
C PRO A 15 3.79 13.83 -1.11
N ILE A 16 2.87 13.32 -1.94
CA ILE A 16 1.61 12.73 -1.46
C ILE A 16 1.76 11.32 -0.88
N GLN A 17 2.87 10.60 -1.13
CA GLN A 17 2.97 9.17 -0.81
C GLN A 17 2.70 8.88 0.67
N THR A 18 3.39 9.60 1.57
CA THR A 18 3.24 9.39 3.03
C THR A 18 1.82 9.70 3.50
N GLY A 19 1.26 10.83 3.07
CA GLY A 19 -0.09 11.24 3.48
C GLY A 19 -1.17 10.27 2.98
N ILE A 20 -1.05 9.82 1.74
CA ILE A 20 -1.98 8.85 1.15
C ILE A 20 -1.82 7.46 1.77
N ALA A 21 -0.59 7.03 2.11
CA ALA A 21 -0.37 5.77 2.82
C ALA A 21 -1.03 5.77 4.21
N LEU A 22 -0.89 6.87 4.97
CA LEU A 22 -1.56 7.03 6.27
C LEU A 22 -3.09 7.07 6.11
N TYR A 23 -3.59 7.75 5.08
CA TYR A 23 -5.02 7.78 4.79
C TYR A 23 -5.57 6.37 4.50
N LEU A 24 -4.88 5.61 3.64
CA LEU A 24 -5.24 4.23 3.33
C LEU A 24 -5.18 3.34 4.59
N ALA A 25 -4.14 3.48 5.41
CA ALA A 25 -4.04 2.76 6.68
C ALA A 25 -5.23 3.06 7.61
N SER A 26 -5.64 4.33 7.73
CA SER A 26 -6.84 4.72 8.48
C SER A 26 -8.08 4.00 7.95
N ARG A 27 -8.33 4.05 6.64
CA ARG A 27 -9.51 3.41 6.03
C ARG A 27 -9.52 1.89 6.22
N LEU A 28 -8.36 1.24 6.13
CA LEU A 28 -8.22 -0.19 6.39
C LEU A 28 -8.46 -0.54 7.88
N LYS A 29 -7.98 0.28 8.81
CA LYS A 29 -8.25 0.12 10.25
C LYS A 29 -9.72 0.31 10.58
N ASP A 30 -10.36 1.32 9.99
CA ASP A 30 -11.80 1.57 10.15
C ASP A 30 -12.63 0.41 9.61
N ALA A 31 -12.14 -0.29 8.58
CA ALA A 31 -12.72 -1.54 8.08
C ALA A 31 -12.40 -2.78 8.93
N GLY A 32 -11.69 -2.63 10.06
CA GLY A 32 -11.41 -3.70 11.02
C GLY A 32 -10.19 -4.57 10.71
N LEU A 33 -9.36 -4.18 9.74
CA LEU A 33 -8.13 -4.91 9.41
C LEU A 33 -6.97 -4.56 10.34
N GLU A 34 -6.10 -5.53 10.58
CA GLU A 34 -4.78 -5.31 11.16
C GLU A 34 -3.84 -4.82 10.05
N VAL A 35 -3.33 -3.60 10.18
CA VAL A 35 -2.54 -2.94 9.13
C VAL A 35 -1.07 -2.94 9.49
N SER A 36 -0.26 -3.43 8.55
CA SER A 36 1.19 -3.29 8.54
C SER A 36 1.64 -2.47 7.35
N VAL A 37 2.75 -1.75 7.50
CA VAL A 37 3.40 -1.04 6.40
C VAL A 37 4.82 -1.55 6.28
N ALA A 38 5.21 -1.99 5.08
CA ALA A 38 6.60 -2.23 4.78
C ALA A 38 7.12 -1.23 3.76
N GLY A 39 8.35 -0.75 3.94
CA GLY A 39 8.90 0.23 3.02
C GLY A 39 10.38 0.48 3.18
N THR A 40 10.92 1.30 2.30
CA THR A 40 12.31 1.76 2.38
C THR A 40 12.56 2.51 3.69
N PRO A 41 13.81 2.56 4.21
CA PRO A 41 14.13 3.26 5.45
C PRO A 41 13.63 4.71 5.48
N THR A 42 13.81 5.45 4.39
CA THR A 42 13.33 6.84 4.27
C THR A 42 11.81 6.94 4.30
N ALA A 43 11.09 6.03 3.62
CA ALA A 43 9.62 6.03 3.63
C ALA A 43 9.07 5.76 5.05
N LEU A 44 9.64 4.80 5.77
CA LEU A 44 9.25 4.49 7.15
C LEU A 44 9.57 5.63 8.12
N GLN A 45 10.70 6.32 7.94
CA GLN A 45 11.04 7.51 8.72
C GLN A 45 10.02 8.63 8.50
N LEU A 46 9.65 8.92 7.26
CA LEU A 46 8.62 9.92 6.95
C LEU A 46 7.27 9.58 7.56
N LEU A 47 6.87 8.30 7.52
CA LEU A 47 5.67 7.84 8.22
C LEU A 47 5.75 8.07 9.73
N THR A 48 6.88 7.75 10.34
CA THR A 48 7.07 7.90 11.79
C THR A 48 7.04 9.37 12.21
N VAL A 49 7.57 10.28 11.38
CA VAL A 49 7.49 11.73 11.62
C VAL A 49 6.07 12.25 11.43
N ALA A 50 5.33 11.73 10.45
CA ALA A 50 3.96 12.13 10.17
C ALA A 50 2.93 11.53 11.15
N ASP A 51 3.22 10.38 11.75
CA ASP A 51 2.39 9.70 12.76
C ASP A 51 3.23 9.32 14.00
N PRO A 52 3.70 10.30 14.79
CA PRO A 52 4.63 10.07 15.90
C PRO A 52 4.05 9.22 17.03
N HIS A 53 2.72 9.14 17.13
CA HIS A 53 2.00 8.39 18.15
C HIS A 53 1.43 7.06 17.63
N GLY A 54 1.52 6.78 16.33
CA GLY A 54 1.03 5.53 15.74
C GLY A 54 -0.50 5.43 15.72
N TYR A 55 -1.21 6.55 15.54
CA TYR A 55 -2.67 6.54 15.47
C TYR A 55 -3.18 5.80 14.23
N TYR A 56 -2.47 5.92 13.10
CA TYR A 56 -2.84 5.29 11.84
C TYR A 56 -2.12 3.96 11.64
N VAL A 57 -0.87 3.84 12.09
CA VAL A 57 -0.11 2.57 12.01
C VAL A 57 0.68 2.37 13.30
N ASP A 58 0.48 1.22 13.95
CA ASP A 58 1.26 0.88 15.14
C ASP A 58 2.74 0.75 14.79
N LYS A 59 3.64 1.33 15.59
CA LYS A 59 5.09 1.33 15.31
C LYS A 59 5.68 -0.07 15.15
N GLN A 60 5.12 -1.06 15.84
CA GLN A 60 5.52 -2.47 15.75
C GLN A 60 5.09 -3.16 14.44
N HIS A 61 4.22 -2.53 13.65
CA HIS A 61 3.77 -3.00 12.35
C HIS A 61 4.45 -2.25 11.19
N LEU A 62 5.50 -1.48 11.48
CA LEU A 62 6.41 -0.93 10.48
C LEU A 62 7.53 -1.94 10.22
N LEU A 63 7.66 -2.37 8.98
CA LEU A 63 8.58 -3.42 8.56
C LEU A 63 9.56 -2.88 7.51
N ASP A 64 10.83 -3.26 7.64
CA ASP A 64 11.75 -3.13 6.52
C ASP A 64 11.24 -3.93 5.31
N LEU A 65 11.34 -3.34 4.11
CA LEU A 65 10.76 -3.90 2.89
C LEU A 65 11.35 -5.28 2.54
N ASP A 66 12.67 -5.40 2.54
CA ASP A 66 13.35 -6.66 2.18
C ASP A 66 13.06 -7.75 3.22
N SER A 67 13.07 -7.37 4.50
CA SER A 67 12.72 -8.26 5.61
C SER A 67 11.27 -8.75 5.51
N CYS A 68 10.34 -7.89 5.10
CA CYS A 68 8.94 -8.24 4.89
C CYS A 68 8.77 -9.22 3.73
N ILE A 69 9.38 -8.94 2.57
CA ILE A 69 9.35 -9.84 1.40
C ILE A 69 9.94 -11.21 1.77
N LYS A 70 11.09 -11.24 2.46
CA LYS A 70 11.69 -12.49 2.95
C LYS A 70 10.73 -13.26 3.86
N ALA A 71 10.05 -12.57 4.79
CA ALA A 71 9.11 -13.22 5.69
C ALA A 71 7.87 -13.78 4.97
N LEU A 72 7.40 -13.13 3.90
CA LEU A 72 6.34 -13.65 3.02
C LEU A 72 6.79 -14.92 2.29
N VAL A 73 7.98 -14.89 1.68
CA VAL A 73 8.56 -16.05 0.97
C VAL A 73 8.72 -17.24 1.91
N GLU A 74 9.25 -17.01 3.12
CA GLU A 74 9.45 -18.04 4.14
C GLU A 74 8.15 -18.44 4.86
N LYS A 75 7.00 -17.85 4.48
CA LYS A 75 5.68 -18.09 5.09
C LYS A 75 5.64 -17.84 6.60
N ARG A 76 6.53 -16.98 7.11
CA ARG A 76 6.54 -16.53 8.52
C ARG A 76 5.43 -15.53 8.82
N ILE A 77 4.97 -14.82 7.79
CA ILE A 77 3.79 -13.97 7.83
C ILE A 77 2.83 -14.34 6.70
N ALA A 78 1.54 -14.14 6.93
CA ALA A 78 0.48 -14.27 5.94
C ALA A 78 -0.35 -13.00 5.92
N ILE A 79 -0.84 -12.63 4.74
CA ILE A 79 -1.59 -11.41 4.49
C ILE A 79 -2.83 -11.75 3.66
N ASP A 80 -3.93 -11.04 3.91
CA ASP A 80 -5.19 -11.20 3.19
C ASP A 80 -5.33 -10.15 2.08
N LEU A 81 -4.70 -8.99 2.28
CA LEU A 81 -4.68 -7.88 1.34
C LEU A 81 -3.29 -7.24 1.28
N CYS A 82 -2.85 -6.87 0.08
CA CYS A 82 -1.66 -6.05 -0.12
C CYS A 82 -1.97 -4.85 -1.03
N ALA A 83 -1.72 -3.65 -0.54
CA ALA A 83 -1.72 -2.44 -1.35
C ALA A 83 -0.27 -2.01 -1.63
N VAL A 84 0.09 -1.89 -2.90
CA VAL A 84 1.44 -1.43 -3.31
C VAL A 84 1.32 -0.04 -3.88
N VAL A 85 2.09 0.92 -3.34
CA VAL A 85 2.19 2.26 -3.90
C VAL A 85 3.21 2.25 -5.03
N VAL A 86 2.74 2.52 -6.25
CA VAL A 86 3.53 2.45 -7.48
C VAL A 86 3.71 3.86 -8.04
N HIS A 87 4.94 4.37 -8.06
CA HIS A 87 5.29 5.64 -8.71
C HIS A 87 6.47 5.51 -9.69
N ASN A 88 7.00 4.29 -9.84
CA ASN A 88 8.07 3.91 -10.75
C ASN A 88 8.09 2.38 -10.94
N ASP A 89 8.98 1.89 -11.78
CA ASP A 89 9.12 0.49 -12.18
C ASP A 89 9.45 -0.45 -11.00
N ALA A 90 10.10 0.06 -9.95
CA ALA A 90 10.37 -0.72 -8.74
C ALA A 90 9.05 -1.07 -8.03
N GLY A 91 8.09 -0.15 -7.99
CA GLY A 91 6.74 -0.42 -7.48
C GLY A 91 6.02 -1.53 -8.25
N VAL A 92 6.13 -1.53 -9.58
CA VAL A 92 5.57 -2.59 -10.46
C VAL A 92 6.22 -3.93 -10.12
N SER A 93 7.54 -3.94 -9.93
CA SER A 93 8.31 -5.14 -9.56
C SER A 93 7.92 -5.71 -8.18
N TYR A 94 7.69 -4.84 -7.19
CA TYR A 94 7.21 -5.27 -5.86
C TYR A 94 5.81 -5.89 -5.95
N LEU A 95 4.90 -5.29 -6.72
CA LEU A 95 3.57 -5.82 -6.94
C LEU A 95 3.60 -7.23 -7.57
N ALA A 96 4.38 -7.41 -8.64
CA ALA A 96 4.56 -8.70 -9.29
C ALA A 96 5.15 -9.75 -8.34
N THR A 97 6.14 -9.35 -7.53
CA THR A 97 6.74 -10.21 -6.49
C THR A 97 5.69 -10.68 -5.49
N VAL A 98 4.90 -9.77 -4.92
CA VAL A 98 3.86 -10.12 -3.94
C VAL A 98 2.78 -11.01 -4.57
N ARG A 99 2.40 -10.77 -5.83
CA ARG A 99 1.46 -11.64 -6.55
C ARG A 99 1.93 -13.08 -6.65
N HIS A 100 3.23 -13.26 -6.87
CA HIS A 100 3.84 -14.58 -7.04
C HIS A 100 3.96 -15.33 -5.71
N ILE A 101 4.29 -14.62 -4.63
CA ILE A 101 4.62 -15.24 -3.33
C ILE A 101 3.43 -15.27 -2.35
N SER A 102 2.32 -14.60 -2.65
CA SER A 102 1.15 -14.52 -1.78
C SER A 102 -0.16 -14.76 -2.52
N GLY A 103 -1.17 -15.25 -1.80
CA GLY A 103 -2.56 -15.37 -2.28
C GLY A 103 -3.44 -14.17 -1.93
N ALA A 104 -2.84 -13.05 -1.50
CA ALA A 104 -3.59 -11.88 -1.04
C ALA A 104 -4.32 -11.19 -2.18
N LYS A 105 -5.42 -10.51 -1.85
CA LYS A 105 -6.03 -9.55 -2.76
C LYS A 105 -5.06 -8.38 -2.97
N LEU A 106 -4.77 -8.05 -4.22
CA LEU A 106 -3.84 -6.98 -4.56
C LEU A 106 -4.53 -5.70 -5.00
N VAL A 107 -4.00 -4.58 -4.52
CA VAL A 107 -4.35 -3.23 -4.95
C VAL A 107 -3.08 -2.51 -5.37
N ALA A 108 -3.01 -2.07 -6.63
CA ALA A 108 -1.97 -1.17 -7.11
C ALA A 108 -2.47 0.27 -7.00
N LEU A 109 -1.87 1.05 -6.10
CA LEU A 109 -2.11 2.48 -6.01
C LEU A 109 -1.06 3.22 -6.83
N VAL A 110 -1.39 3.52 -8.08
CA VAL A 110 -0.47 4.08 -9.07
C VAL A 110 -0.55 5.61 -9.05
N LEU A 111 0.57 6.27 -8.76
CA LEU A 111 0.68 7.71 -8.55
C LEU A 111 1.76 8.31 -9.46
N GLY A 112 1.74 9.63 -9.64
CA GLY A 112 2.75 10.35 -10.43
C GLY A 112 2.21 10.97 -11.71
N HIS A 113 3.08 11.62 -12.48
CA HIS A 113 2.71 12.21 -13.77
C HIS A 113 2.40 11.15 -14.83
N ASP A 114 3.15 10.05 -14.80
CA ASP A 114 3.09 8.95 -15.77
C ASP A 114 2.29 7.75 -15.23
N ALA A 115 1.35 8.01 -14.31
CA ALA A 115 0.60 6.96 -13.61
C ALA A 115 -0.11 5.99 -14.56
N GLU A 116 -0.67 6.46 -15.67
CA GLU A 116 -1.32 5.62 -16.68
C GLU A 116 -0.34 4.73 -17.43
N ALA A 117 0.86 5.23 -17.73
CA ALA A 117 1.90 4.45 -18.40
C ALA A 117 2.35 3.30 -17.47
N LEU A 118 2.69 3.63 -16.22
CA LEU A 118 3.03 2.65 -15.19
C LEU A 118 1.91 1.63 -14.95
N ALA A 119 0.65 2.09 -14.96
CA ALA A 119 -0.49 1.20 -14.79
C ALA A 119 -0.66 0.21 -15.96
N ALA A 120 -0.25 0.60 -17.17
CA ALA A 120 -0.27 -0.25 -18.35
C ALA A 120 0.83 -1.33 -18.31
N GLU A 121 1.93 -1.08 -17.61
CA GLU A 121 3.02 -2.06 -17.40
C GLU A 121 2.66 -3.16 -16.40
N ILE A 122 1.67 -2.93 -15.54
CA ILE A 122 1.19 -3.95 -14.59
C ILE A 122 0.42 -5.04 -15.35
N ASP A 123 1.05 -6.20 -15.50
CA ASP A 123 0.55 -7.37 -16.23
C ASP A 123 -0.16 -8.41 -15.34
N CYS A 124 -0.13 -8.22 -14.02
CA CYS A 124 -0.74 -9.14 -13.07
C CYS A 124 -2.17 -8.74 -12.67
N GLU A 125 -2.94 -9.73 -12.19
CA GLU A 125 -4.30 -9.52 -11.70
C GLU A 125 -4.28 -8.75 -10.36
N CYS A 126 -4.75 -7.50 -10.39
CA CYS A 126 -4.93 -6.64 -9.23
C CYS A 126 -5.98 -5.56 -9.48
N GLU A 127 -6.53 -5.00 -8.41
CA GLU A 127 -7.30 -3.75 -8.47
C GLU A 127 -6.36 -2.57 -8.73
N LYS A 128 -6.68 -1.68 -9.68
CA LYS A 128 -5.78 -0.57 -10.06
C LYS A 128 -6.42 0.79 -9.72
N LEU A 129 -5.88 1.46 -8.72
CA LEU A 129 -6.23 2.84 -8.37
C LEU A 129 -5.23 3.81 -9.00
N VAL A 130 -5.55 4.33 -10.20
CA VAL A 130 -4.59 5.12 -11.00
C VAL A 130 -4.85 6.62 -10.89
N ALA A 131 -3.99 7.39 -10.24
CA ALA A 131 -4.15 8.84 -10.09
C ALA A 131 -2.94 9.62 -10.63
N LYS A 132 -3.18 10.52 -11.59
CA LYS A 132 -2.23 11.59 -11.95
C LYS A 132 -2.07 12.59 -10.81
N ALA A 133 -1.29 12.22 -9.81
CA ALA A 133 -1.17 12.95 -8.55
C ALA A 133 0.28 12.95 -8.07
N VAL A 134 0.80 14.14 -7.76
CA VAL A 134 2.18 14.33 -7.29
C VAL A 134 2.20 15.03 -5.94
N HIS A 135 1.55 16.20 -5.85
CA HIS A 135 1.48 17.02 -4.63
C HIS A 135 0.05 17.16 -4.09
N ASN A 136 -0.97 17.07 -4.94
CA ASN A 136 -2.37 17.14 -4.54
C ASN A 136 -2.93 15.72 -4.29
N PRO A 137 -3.31 15.36 -3.05
CA PRO A 137 -3.77 14.01 -2.72
C PRO A 137 -5.23 13.74 -3.13
N GLN A 138 -6.00 14.74 -3.54
CA GLN A 138 -7.47 14.60 -3.68
C GLN A 138 -7.91 13.49 -4.64
N SER A 139 -7.29 13.38 -5.82
CA SER A 139 -7.66 12.34 -6.79
C SER A 139 -7.32 10.93 -6.29
N ALA A 140 -6.19 10.75 -5.60
CA ALA A 140 -5.83 9.48 -4.98
C ALA A 140 -6.78 9.13 -3.83
N LYS A 141 -7.12 10.11 -2.99
CA LYS A 141 -8.10 9.98 -1.90
C LYS A 141 -9.46 9.51 -2.43
N GLN A 142 -9.99 10.18 -3.45
CA GLN A 142 -11.29 9.83 -4.05
C GLN A 142 -11.34 8.39 -4.56
N ARG A 143 -10.24 7.90 -5.15
CA ARG A 143 -10.15 6.51 -5.61
C ARG A 143 -10.10 5.49 -4.47
N ILE A 144 -9.40 5.83 -3.39
CA ILE A 144 -9.42 5.03 -2.17
C ILE A 144 -10.86 5.01 -1.62
N ASP A 145 -11.53 6.15 -1.54
CA ASP A 145 -12.89 6.22 -1.02
C ASP A 145 -13.86 5.38 -1.85
N ALA A 146 -13.81 5.50 -3.18
CA ALA A 146 -14.61 4.71 -4.11
C ALA A 146 -14.36 3.20 -3.92
N LEU A 147 -13.09 2.79 -3.75
CA LEU A 147 -12.76 1.39 -3.46
C LEU A 147 -13.51 0.89 -2.22
N PHE A 148 -13.57 1.67 -1.14
CA PHE A 148 -14.27 1.30 0.10
C PHE A 148 -15.80 1.44 0.02
N GLU A 149 -16.33 2.35 -0.79
CA GLU A 149 -17.78 2.50 -1.03
C GLU A 149 -18.35 1.35 -1.88
N GLU A 150 -17.62 0.95 -2.93
CA GLU A 150 -17.99 -0.20 -3.76
C GLU A 150 -17.79 -1.54 -3.03
N THR A 151 -17.07 -1.53 -1.90
CA THR A 151 -16.79 -2.73 -1.11
C THR A 151 -17.43 -2.71 0.28
N GLU A 152 -18.76 -2.85 0.33
CA GLU A 152 -19.46 -3.52 1.45
C GLU A 152 -19.02 -5.01 1.64
N ARG A 153 -17.94 -5.47 0.98
CA ARG A 153 -17.58 -6.89 0.79
C ARG A 153 -16.22 -7.33 1.31
N TRP A 154 -15.46 -6.51 2.02
CA TRP A 154 -14.20 -6.98 2.65
C TRP A 154 -14.42 -7.54 4.06
N ALA A 155 -15.58 -7.25 4.64
CA ALA A 155 -16.05 -7.72 5.95
C ALA A 155 -16.66 -9.14 5.96
N VAL A 156 -16.59 -9.89 4.85
CA VAL A 156 -16.99 -11.32 4.81
C VAL A 156 -15.78 -12.22 4.96
#